data_AF-A0A392QJI7-F1
#
_entry.id   AF-A0A392QJI7-F1
#
_cell.length_a   1.000
_cell.length_b   1.000
_cell.length_c   1.000
_cell.angle_alpha   90.00
_cell.angle_beta   90.00
_cell.angle_gamma   90.00
#
_symmetry.space_group_name_H-M   'P 1'
#
loop_
_entity.id
_entity.type
_entity.pdbx_description
1 polymer ?
#
loop_
_entity_poly.entity_id
_entity_poly.type
_entity_poly.pdbx_seq_one_letter_code
_entity_poly.pdbx_strand_id
1 'polypeptide(L)'
;MGKMVFPTLWRKCIKEYVCTATASVLVNGSPTDEFPLERGLRQGDPLSPFLFLLAAEGLNVLMEAMVNFNKSMLVGVNIPDSWLGKAASALCCKVGK
;
A
#
# COMPACT_ATOMS: atom_id res chain seq x y z
N MET A 1 -10.85 -0.55 -4.52
CA MET A 1 -11.73 -1.70 -4.84
C MET A 1 -12.30 -1.72 -6.26
N GLY A 2 -12.64 -0.58 -6.89
CA GLY A 2 -13.22 -0.59 -8.25
C GLY A 2 -12.32 -1.17 -9.35
N LYS A 3 -10.99 -1.07 -9.18
CA LYS A 3 -9.99 -1.63 -10.12
C LYS A 3 -9.76 -3.14 -9.97
N MET A 4 -10.28 -3.76 -8.92
CA MET A 4 -10.09 -5.19 -8.61
C MET A 4 -11.27 -6.06 -9.09
N VAL A 5 -12.18 -5.50 -9.90
CA VAL A 5 -13.32 -6.22 -10.52
C VAL A 5 -14.26 -6.88 -9.50
N PHE A 6 -14.25 -6.45 -8.24
CA PHE A 6 -15.18 -6.97 -7.24
C PHE A 6 -16.63 -6.56 -7.55
N PRO A 7 -17.60 -7.48 -7.39
CA PRO A 7 -19.02 -7.19 -7.57
C PRO A 7 -19.45 -5.94 -6.78
N THR A 8 -20.35 -5.14 -7.37
CA THR A 8 -20.88 -3.92 -6.75
C THR A 8 -21.53 -4.20 -5.40
N LEU A 9 -22.29 -5.29 -5.31
CA LEU A 9 -22.93 -5.73 -4.08
C LEU A 9 -21.90 -6.03 -2.99
N TRP A 10 -20.86 -6.80 -3.33
CA TRP A 10 -19.78 -7.10 -2.38
C TRP A 10 -19.11 -5.83 -1.88
N ARG A 11 -18.76 -4.89 -2.77
CA ARG A 11 -18.16 -3.61 -2.38
C ARG A 11 -19.07 -2.80 -1.45
N LYS A 12 -20.37 -2.83 -1.68
CA LYS A 12 -21.37 -2.17 -0.81
C LYS A 12 -21.43 -2.84 0.55
N CYS A 13 -21.47 -4.17 0.62
CA CYS A 13 -21.48 -4.93 1.87
C CYS A 13 -20.23 -4.66 2.71
N ILE A 14 -19.05 -4.65 2.10
CA ILE A 14 -17.79 -4.37 2.82
C ILE A 14 -17.76 -2.92 3.31
N LYS A 15 -18.23 -1.96 2.49
CA LYS A 15 -18.32 -0.57 2.92
C LYS A 15 -19.25 -0.42 4.12
N GLU A 16 -20.43 -1.02 4.07
CA GLU A 16 -21.39 -0.98 5.17
C GLU A 16 -20.79 -1.61 6.43
N TYR A 17 -20.18 -2.79 6.29
CA TYR A 17 -19.55 -3.53 7.37
C TYR A 17 -18.47 -2.72 8.10
N VAL A 18 -17.59 -2.03 7.36
CA VAL A 18 -16.52 -1.21 7.94
C VAL A 18 -17.05 0.11 8.52
N CYS A 19 -18.02 0.75 7.86
CA CYS A 19 -18.50 2.08 8.26
C CYS A 19 -19.53 2.07 9.40
N THR A 20 -20.17 0.93 9.69
CA THR A 20 -21.20 0.83 10.74
C THR A 20 -20.66 0.29 12.06
N ALA A 21 -19.36 0.07 12.16
CA ALA A 21 -18.75 -0.51 13.35
C ALA A 21 -18.80 0.48 14.53
N THR A 22 -19.44 0.05 15.63
CA THR A 22 -19.41 0.71 16.94
C THR A 22 -18.61 -0.10 17.95
N ALA A 23 -18.12 0.56 19.01
CA ALA A 23 -17.46 -0.06 20.15
C ALA A 23 -17.84 0.64 21.46
N SER A 24 -17.66 -0.06 22.58
CA SER A 24 -17.70 0.49 23.94
C SER A 24 -16.43 0.10 24.69
N VAL A 25 -16.07 0.88 25.70
CA VAL A 25 -14.91 0.60 26.56
C VAL A 25 -15.41 0.08 27.89
N LEU A 26 -14.78 -0.97 28.42
CA LEU A 26 -15.07 -1.46 29.76
C LEU A 26 -14.28 -0.67 30.79
N VAL A 27 -14.97 0.01 31.70
CA VAL A 27 -14.39 0.74 32.84
C VAL A 27 -14.83 0.04 34.12
N ASN A 28 -13.89 -0.54 34.86
CA ASN A 28 -14.16 -1.33 36.07
C ASN A 28 -15.18 -2.47 35.87
N GLY A 29 -15.18 -3.09 34.68
CA GLY A 29 -16.10 -4.16 34.32
C GLY A 29 -17.48 -3.69 33.82
N SER A 30 -17.76 -2.38 33.86
CA SER A 30 -18.98 -1.79 33.31
C SER A 30 -18.72 -1.17 31.93
N PRO A 31 -19.54 -1.45 30.90
CA PRO A 31 -19.38 -0.85 29.59
C PRO A 31 -19.77 0.63 29.62
N THR A 32 -19.03 1.47 28.89
CA THR A 32 -19.45 2.84 28.56
C THR A 32 -20.50 2.85 27.45
N ASP A 33 -21.01 4.05 27.16
CA ASP A 33 -21.79 4.28 25.95
C ASP A 33 -21.01 3.86 24.70
N GLU A 34 -21.75 3.36 23.71
CA GLU A 34 -21.19 3.01 22.41
C GLU A 34 -20.83 4.26 21.61
N PHE A 35 -19.74 4.19 20.88
CA PHE A 35 -19.30 5.21 19.95
C PHE A 35 -18.91 4.59 18.60
N PRO A 36 -19.04 5.34 17.48
CA PRO A 36 -18.64 4.86 16.17
C PRO A 36 -17.12 4.75 16.06
N LEU A 37 -16.65 3.71 15.39
CA LEU A 37 -15.25 3.55 15.04
C LEU A 37 -14.94 4.29 13.74
N GLU A 38 -14.02 5.25 13.80
CA GLU A 38 -13.56 5.96 12.60
C GLU A 38 -12.55 5.15 11.78
N ARG A 39 -11.81 4.25 12.44
CA ARG A 39 -10.72 3.47 11.85
C ARG A 39 -10.64 2.09 12.49
N GLY A 40 -10.00 1.18 11.76
CA GLY A 40 -9.73 -0.17 12.22
C GLY A 40 -10.81 -1.17 11.81
N LEU A 41 -10.58 -2.42 12.20
CA LEU A 41 -11.49 -3.54 11.98
C LEU A 41 -11.84 -4.15 13.34
N ARG A 42 -13.02 -4.76 13.43
CA ARG A 42 -13.46 -5.39 14.67
C ARG A 42 -12.59 -6.61 14.98
N GLN A 43 -11.95 -6.61 16.15
CA GLN A 43 -11.19 -7.78 16.61
C GLN A 43 -12.16 -8.91 16.96
N GLY A 44 -11.79 -10.14 16.62
CA GLY A 44 -12.65 -11.32 16.83
C GLY A 44 -13.73 -11.51 15.77
N ASP A 45 -13.84 -10.60 14.80
CA ASP A 45 -14.72 -10.79 13.66
C ASP A 45 -14.08 -11.71 12.60
N PRO A 46 -14.82 -12.70 12.06
CA PRO A 46 -14.28 -13.65 11.10
C PRO A 46 -13.87 -13.05 9.75
N LEU A 47 -14.38 -11.87 9.39
CA LEU A 47 -14.09 -11.17 8.13
C LEU A 47 -12.84 -10.27 8.24
N SER A 48 -12.54 -9.76 9.44
CA SER A 48 -11.41 -8.87 9.69
C SER A 48 -10.05 -9.41 9.20
N PRO A 49 -9.68 -10.69 9.41
CA PRO A 49 -8.43 -11.24 8.89
C PRO A 49 -8.31 -11.17 7.36
N PHE A 50 -9.40 -11.42 6.63
CA PHE A 50 -9.40 -11.37 5.17
C PHE A 50 -9.27 -9.94 4.64
N LEU A 51 -9.95 -8.99 5.28
CA LEU A 51 -9.84 -7.58 4.93
C LEU A 51 -8.43 -7.03 5.19
N PHE A 52 -7.79 -7.46 6.27
CA PHE A 52 -6.41 -7.12 6.55
C PHE A 52 -5.46 -7.66 5.47
N LEU A 53 -5.59 -8.94 5.09
CA LEU A 53 -4.78 -9.54 4.02
C LEU A 53 -4.97 -8.82 2.69
N LEU A 54 -6.21 -8.48 2.33
CA LEU A 54 -6.48 -7.74 1.09
C LEU A 54 -5.78 -6.38 1.06
N ALA A 55 -5.77 -5.66 2.19
CA ALA A 55 -5.08 -4.38 2.32
C ALA A 55 -3.56 -4.56 2.29
N ALA A 56 -3.04 -5.58 2.98
CA ALA A 56 -1.61 -5.89 3.02
C ALA A 56 -1.07 -6.29 1.64
N GLU A 57 -1.79 -7.11 0.89
CA GLU A 57 -1.42 -7.49 -0.47
C GLU A 57 -1.42 -6.28 -1.39
N GLY A 58 -2.45 -5.43 -1.31
CA GLY A 58 -2.50 -4.17 -2.05
C GLY A 58 -1.30 -3.27 -1.74
N LEU A 59 -0.91 -3.18 -0.47
CA LEU A 59 0.27 -2.44 -0.03
C LEU A 59 1.57 -3.07 -0.56
N ASN A 60 1.69 -4.40 -0.54
CA ASN A 60 2.85 -5.10 -1.07
C ASN A 60 3.05 -4.79 -2.57
N VAL A 61 1.99 -4.90 -3.37
CA VAL A 61 2.02 -4.56 -4.81
C VAL A 61 2.42 -3.09 -5.03
N LEU A 62 1.93 -2.17 -4.20
CA LEU A 62 2.32 -0.76 -4.25
C LEU A 62 3.81 -0.57 -3.94
N MET A 63 4.35 -1.27 -2.93
CA MET A 63 5.77 -1.21 -2.58
C MET A 63 6.64 -1.79 -3.69
N GLU A 64 6.28 -2.95 -4.24
CA GLU A 64 6.98 -3.56 -5.37
C GLU A 64 7.00 -2.64 -6.59
N ALA A 65 5.87 -2.01 -6.92
CA ALA A 65 5.78 -1.04 -8.00
C ALA A 65 6.72 0.16 -7.77
N MET A 66 6.81 0.70 -6.55
CA MET A 66 7.74 1.79 -6.23
C MET A 66 9.21 1.36 -6.37
N VAL A 67 9.57 0.18 -5.87
CA VAL A 67 10.93 -0.36 -5.98
C VAL A 67 11.30 -0.59 -7.45
N ASN A 68 10.39 -1.17 -8.23
CA ASN A 68 10.60 -1.40 -9.65
C ASN A 68 10.69 -0.09 -10.43
N PHE A 69 9.87 0.91 -10.08
CA PHE A 69 9.96 2.25 -10.67
C PHE A 69 11.36 2.85 -10.44
N ASN A 70 11.87 2.77 -9.20
CA ASN A 70 13.20 3.26 -8.85
C ASN A 70 14.34 2.50 -9.59
N LYS A 71 14.18 1.19 -9.81
CA LYS A 71 15.12 0.40 -10.63
C LYS A 71 14.99 0.71 -12.13
N SER A 72 13.79 1.05 -12.61
CA SER A 72 13.50 1.30 -14.02
C SER A 72 13.90 2.69 -14.52
N MET A 73 14.31 3.61 -13.63
CA MET A 73 14.77 4.95 -14.01
C MET A 73 16.23 4.98 -14.53
N LEU A 74 16.79 3.83 -14.91
CA LEU A 74 18.01 3.75 -15.70
C LEU A 74 17.65 3.86 -17.18
N VAL A 75 17.38 5.09 -17.64
CA VAL A 75 17.28 5.38 -19.07
C VAL A 75 18.69 5.50 -19.62
N GLY A 76 19.09 4.54 -20.46
CA GLY A 76 20.29 4.71 -21.28
C GLY A 76 20.06 5.90 -22.22
N VAL A 77 20.70 7.03 -21.94
CA VAL A 77 20.76 8.15 -22.88
C VAL A 77 21.89 7.84 -23.86
N ASN A 78 21.60 7.87 -25.16
CA ASN A 78 22.65 7.77 -26.16
C ASN A 78 23.46 9.06 -26.14
N ILE A 79 24.66 9.01 -25.58
CA ILE A 79 25.57 10.14 -25.42
C ILE A 79 26.83 9.80 -26.24
N PRO A 80 27.39 10.75 -26.99
CA PRO A 80 28.65 10.51 -27.72
C PRO A 80 29.79 10.13 -26.75
N ASP A 81 30.67 9.23 -27.19
CA ASP A 81 31.79 8.68 -26.37
C ASP A 81 32.68 9.77 -25.75
N SER A 82 32.80 10.91 -26.44
CA SER A 82 33.56 12.07 -25.95
C SER A 82 32.99 12.68 -24.66
N TRP A 83 31.67 12.59 -24.47
CA TRP A 83 31.00 13.02 -23.24
C TRP A 83 31.03 11.94 -22.16
N LEU A 84 30.91 10.66 -22.55
CA LEU A 84 30.97 9.53 -21.62
C LEU A 84 32.30 9.50 -20.86
N GLY A 85 33.42 9.70 -21.57
CA GLY A 85 34.75 9.76 -20.96
C GLY A 85 34.93 10.95 -20.00
N LYS A 86 34.37 12.13 -20.36
CA LYS A 86 34.40 13.31 -19.50
C LYS A 86 33.57 13.12 -18.23
N ALA A 87 32.37 12.56 -18.35
CA ALA A 87 31.49 12.28 -17.22
C ALA A 87 32.13 11.25 -16.26
N ALA A 88 32.73 10.18 -16.81
CA ALA A 88 33.44 9.17 -16.01
C ALA A 88 34.63 9.79 -15.24
N SER A 89 35.39 10.66 -15.90
CA SER A 89 36.48 11.40 -15.24
C SER A 89 35.99 12.33 -14.13
N ALA A 90 34.87 13.04 -14.34
CA ALA A 90 34.30 13.95 -13.34
C ALA A 90 33.72 13.23 -12.11
N LEU A 91 33.19 12.02 -12.32
CA LEU A 91 32.64 11.16 -11.27
C LEU A 91 33.67 10.20 -10.66
N CYS A 92 34.94 10.28 -11.08
CA CYS A 92 36.02 9.40 -10.64
C CYS A 92 35.72 7.90 -10.79
N CYS A 93 35.02 7.52 -11.88
CA CYS A 93 34.67 6.13 -12.18
C CYS A 93 35.23 5.68 -13.54
N LYS A 94 35.20 4.36 -13.79
CA LYS A 94 35.65 3.78 -15.07
C LYS A 94 34.45 3.54 -15.98
N VAL A 95 34.63 3.80 -17.27
CA VAL A 95 33.67 3.38 -18.30
C VAL A 95 33.74 1.85 -18.42
N GLY A 96 32.60 1.19 -18.22
CA GLY A 96 32.48 -0.27 -18.41
C GLY A 96 32.62 -0.64 -19.90
N LYS A 97 33.28 -1.76 -20.19
CA LYS A 97 33.30 -2.36 -21.53
C LYS A 97 32.07 -3.23 -21.75
#